data_AF-A0A9D6HL46-F1
#
_entry.id   AF-A0A9D6HL46-F1
#
_cell.length_a   1.000
_cell.length_b   1.000
_cell.length_c   1.000
_cell.angle_alpha   90.00
_cell.angle_beta   90.00
_cell.angle_gamma   90.00
#
_symmetry.space_group_name_H-M   'P 1'
#
loop_
_entity.id
_entity.type
_entity.pdbx_description
1 polymer ?
#
loop_
_entity_poly.entity_id
_entity_poly.type
_entity_poly.pdbx_seq_one_letter_code
_entity_poly.pdbx_strand_id
1 'polypeptide(L)'
;MKSEKNSVRTRARPLSADDWTRMRREGPSALAWMRDGGLADARSRALALVWAGGMPFAGYAWLGWTPLLMLAWLLIDCANTLIADSARLALAGPALKVAHRKDQQCTEMLGLASDLAEGMHRSSATAQRTSPQMLYFFGCVATLFMFAFMLPGAPHLGIGQWRELLADPFIPWLALADLVLQTGRAAYAGMVARGGKRGSNQRIFVESGSNVLLYVGVLMLIWLPINFGALGMVLMLAAINLVRFGFGLYAWWYMPVAMRELATQLERALGAGSAHPGGDSGDLSRTPATGCGN
;
A
#
# COMPACT_ATOMS: atom_id res chain seq x y z
N MET A 1 19.75 -27.43 8.71
CA MET A 1 19.83 -25.97 8.86
C MET A 1 20.66 -25.40 7.72
N LYS A 2 20.04 -24.55 6.90
CA LYS A 2 20.60 -23.40 6.15
C LYS A 2 19.63 -23.08 5.01
N SER A 3 18.45 -22.56 5.38
CA SER A 3 17.71 -21.68 4.48
C SER A 3 18.44 -20.35 4.56
N GLU A 4 19.45 -20.22 3.71
CA GLU A 4 20.16 -18.98 3.47
C GLU A 4 19.15 -18.04 2.82
N LYS A 5 18.41 -17.31 3.67
CA LYS A 5 17.58 -16.19 3.27
C LYS A 5 18.53 -15.16 2.68
N ASN A 6 18.74 -15.25 1.36
CA ASN A 6 19.21 -14.17 0.54
C ASN A 6 18.27 -12.99 0.74
N SER A 7 18.59 -12.15 1.72
CA SER A 7 18.17 -10.76 1.74
C SER A 7 18.89 -10.10 0.56
N VAL A 8 18.30 -10.26 -0.62
CA VAL A 8 18.78 -9.67 -1.86
C VAL A 8 18.80 -8.16 -1.64
N ARG A 9 19.99 -7.63 -1.40
CA ARG A 9 20.29 -6.21 -1.48
C ARG A 9 19.78 -5.73 -2.84
N THR A 10 18.71 -4.96 -2.79
CA THR A 10 17.89 -4.61 -3.95
C THR A 10 18.59 -3.53 -4.75
N ARG A 11 19.56 -3.93 -5.58
CA ARG A 11 20.14 -3.05 -6.60
C ARG A 11 19.24 -3.11 -7.82
N ALA A 12 18.97 -1.94 -8.40
CA ALA A 12 18.31 -1.82 -9.69
C ALA A 12 19.00 -2.75 -10.69
N ARG A 13 18.29 -3.78 -11.17
CA ARG A 13 18.80 -4.80 -12.09
C ARG A 13 18.53 -4.38 -13.53
N PRO A 14 19.38 -4.72 -14.50
CA PRO A 14 19.08 -4.41 -15.88
C PRO A 14 17.75 -5.03 -16.31
N LEU A 15 16.96 -4.30 -17.11
CA LEU A 15 15.74 -4.81 -17.71
C LEU A 15 16.08 -5.99 -18.64
N SER A 16 15.45 -7.13 -18.39
CA SER A 16 15.73 -8.38 -19.11
C SER A 16 14.64 -8.71 -20.13
N ALA A 17 14.95 -9.58 -21.12
CA ALA A 17 13.95 -10.11 -22.05
C ALA A 17 12.81 -10.87 -21.34
N ASP A 18 13.11 -11.43 -20.16
CA ASP A 18 12.11 -12.08 -19.30
C ASP A 18 11.09 -11.08 -18.75
N ASP A 19 11.51 -9.84 -18.46
CA ASP A 19 10.62 -8.80 -17.95
C ASP A 19 9.61 -8.35 -19.03
N TRP A 20 10.05 -8.25 -20.28
CA TRP A 20 9.18 -8.02 -21.44
C TRP A 20 8.19 -9.17 -21.66
N THR A 21 8.67 -10.41 -21.60
CA THR A 21 7.85 -11.61 -21.74
C THR A 21 6.80 -11.67 -20.63
N ARG A 22 7.21 -11.35 -19.41
CA ARG A 22 6.33 -11.26 -18.25
C ARG A 22 5.30 -10.16 -18.43
N MET A 23 5.68 -8.97 -18.87
CA MET A 23 4.77 -7.86 -19.13
C MET A 23 3.71 -8.21 -20.19
N ARG A 24 4.10 -8.88 -21.29
CA ARG A 24 3.14 -9.36 -22.31
C ARG A 24 2.15 -10.39 -21.75
N ARG A 25 2.64 -11.31 -20.91
CA ARG A 25 1.82 -12.39 -20.36
C ARG A 25 0.89 -11.92 -19.24
N GLU A 26 1.39 -11.08 -18.34
CA GLU A 26 0.73 -10.72 -17.09
C GLU A 26 0.09 -9.32 -17.13
N GLY A 27 0.64 -8.41 -17.93
CA GLY A 27 0.19 -7.03 -18.07
C GLY A 27 -1.29 -6.86 -18.46
N PRO A 28 -1.87 -7.65 -19.39
CA PRO A 28 -3.28 -7.52 -19.73
C PRO A 28 -4.20 -7.81 -18.53
N SER A 29 -3.86 -8.83 -17.74
CA SER A 29 -4.62 -9.20 -16.54
C SER A 29 -4.50 -8.15 -15.42
N ALA A 30 -3.32 -7.54 -15.28
CA ALA A 30 -3.08 -6.45 -14.34
C ALA A 30 -3.87 -5.20 -14.73
N LEU A 31 -3.87 -4.85 -16.02
CA LEU A 31 -4.64 -3.72 -16.54
C LEU A 31 -6.14 -3.91 -16.35
N ALA A 32 -6.67 -5.11 -16.63
CA ALA A 32 -8.08 -5.44 -16.38
C ALA A 32 -8.44 -5.32 -14.89
N TRP A 33 -7.59 -5.85 -14.00
CA TRP A 33 -7.77 -5.72 -12.55
C TRP A 33 -7.85 -4.26 -12.10
N MET A 34 -7.00 -3.38 -12.66
CA MET A 34 -7.03 -1.95 -12.36
C MET A 34 -8.26 -1.24 -12.96
N ARG A 35 -8.67 -1.60 -14.17
CA ARG A 35 -9.78 -0.96 -14.90
C ARG A 35 -11.15 -1.30 -14.33
N ASP A 36 -11.39 -2.54 -13.91
CA ASP A 36 -12.71 -3.00 -13.43
C ASP A 36 -13.10 -2.38 -12.06
N GLY A 37 -12.36 -1.38 -11.58
CA GLY A 37 -12.59 -0.66 -10.31
C GLY A 37 -11.40 -0.67 -9.33
N GLY A 38 -10.21 -1.12 -9.75
CA GLY A 38 -8.99 -0.93 -8.95
C GLY A 38 -8.68 0.56 -8.82
N LEU A 39 -8.96 1.33 -9.89
CA LEU A 39 -8.92 2.79 -9.84
C LEU A 39 -9.92 3.36 -8.82
N ALA A 40 -11.18 2.93 -8.86
CA ALA A 40 -12.19 3.44 -7.93
C ALA A 40 -11.80 3.16 -6.46
N ASP A 41 -11.27 1.97 -6.19
CA ASP A 41 -10.79 1.60 -4.85
C ASP A 41 -9.50 2.33 -4.45
N ALA A 42 -8.56 2.53 -5.36
CA ALA A 42 -7.36 3.32 -5.09
C ALA A 42 -7.72 4.77 -4.76
N ARG A 43 -8.68 5.35 -5.49
CA ARG A 43 -9.20 6.69 -5.23
C ARG A 43 -9.95 6.76 -3.91
N SER A 44 -10.77 5.77 -3.58
CA SER A 44 -11.50 5.74 -2.31
C SER A 44 -10.54 5.64 -1.12
N ARG A 45 -9.44 4.87 -1.24
CA ARG A 45 -8.37 4.83 -0.22
C ARG A 45 -7.61 6.13 -0.11
N ALA A 46 -7.28 6.76 -1.23
CA ALA A 46 -6.66 8.08 -1.24
C ALA A 46 -7.52 9.12 -0.53
N LEU A 47 -8.83 9.13 -0.81
CA LEU A 47 -9.79 9.99 -0.12
C LEU A 47 -9.95 9.63 1.36
N ALA A 48 -9.94 8.34 1.70
CA ALA A 48 -9.98 7.90 3.10
C ALA A 48 -8.73 8.38 3.86
N LEU A 49 -7.54 8.35 3.25
CA LEU A 49 -6.32 8.92 3.83
C LEU A 49 -6.42 10.43 4.03
N VAL A 50 -6.99 11.15 3.05
CA VAL A 50 -7.26 12.59 3.15
C VAL A 50 -8.22 12.90 4.30
N TRP A 51 -9.33 12.16 4.39
CA TRP A 51 -10.32 12.35 5.46
C TRP A 51 -9.78 11.96 6.84
N ALA A 52 -9.09 10.84 6.95
CA ALA A 52 -8.44 10.41 8.19
C ALA A 52 -7.38 11.43 8.65
N GLY A 53 -6.66 12.05 7.71
CA GLY A 53 -5.72 13.13 8.02
C GLY A 53 -6.39 14.48 8.35
N GLY A 54 -7.57 14.73 7.78
CA GLY A 54 -8.35 15.95 8.02
C GLY A 54 -9.15 15.93 9.32
N MET A 55 -9.59 14.77 9.79
CA MET A 55 -10.45 14.63 10.96
C MET A 55 -9.85 15.24 12.25
N PRO A 56 -8.55 15.03 12.57
CA PRO A 56 -7.93 15.71 13.71
C PRO A 56 -8.01 17.24 13.62
N PHE A 57 -7.89 17.82 12.42
CA PHE A 57 -7.98 19.27 12.24
C PHE A 57 -9.41 19.79 12.31
N ALA A 58 -10.38 19.02 11.79
CA ALA A 58 -11.79 19.35 11.97
C ALA A 58 -12.15 19.34 13.47
N GLY A 59 -11.66 18.34 14.21
CA GLY A 59 -11.78 18.29 15.66
C GLY A 59 -11.10 19.48 16.35
N TYR A 60 -9.90 19.85 15.93
CA TYR A 60 -9.20 21.03 16.45
C TYR A 60 -10.00 22.32 16.21
N ALA A 61 -10.46 22.53 14.97
CA ALA A 61 -11.11 23.76 14.54
C ALA A 61 -12.54 23.92 15.07
N TRP A 62 -13.30 22.83 15.20
CA TRP A 62 -14.73 22.89 15.52
C TRP A 62 -15.08 22.34 16.90
N LEU A 63 -14.33 21.35 17.40
CA LEU A 63 -14.57 20.72 18.69
C LEU A 63 -13.58 21.17 19.77
N GLY A 64 -12.64 22.06 19.41
CA GLY A 64 -11.60 22.54 20.33
C GLY A 64 -10.64 21.43 20.77
N TRP A 65 -10.44 20.40 19.94
CA TRP A 65 -9.56 19.29 20.29
C TRP A 65 -8.16 19.79 20.59
N THR A 66 -7.61 19.35 21.71
CA THR A 66 -6.20 19.59 22.02
C THR A 66 -5.32 18.69 21.15
N PRO A 67 -4.02 19.00 20.97
CA PRO A 67 -3.08 18.12 20.26
C PRO A 67 -3.05 16.70 20.82
N LEU A 68 -3.34 16.54 22.12
CA LEU A 68 -3.50 15.25 22.76
C LEU A 68 -4.71 14.50 22.21
N LEU A 69 -5.88 15.13 22.16
CA LEU A 69 -7.11 14.49 21.67
C LEU A 69 -6.96 14.08 20.20
N MET A 70 -6.29 14.90 19.40
CA MET A 70 -5.92 14.57 18.02
C MET A 70 -5.04 13.32 17.94
N LEU A 71 -4.02 13.22 18.79
CA LEU A 71 -3.10 12.09 18.83
C LEU A 71 -3.79 10.82 19.34
N ALA A 72 -4.60 10.92 20.39
CA ALA A 72 -5.40 9.82 20.92
C ALA A 72 -6.40 9.32 19.87
N TRP A 73 -7.07 10.22 19.16
CA TRP A 73 -7.95 9.87 18.04
C TRP A 73 -7.22 9.06 16.97
N LEU A 74 -6.02 9.49 16.55
CA LEU A 74 -5.22 8.75 15.57
C LEU A 74 -4.85 7.34 16.06
N LEU A 75 -4.55 7.17 17.35
CA LEU A 75 -4.25 5.86 17.92
C LEU A 75 -5.50 4.95 17.99
N ILE A 76 -6.65 5.53 18.33
CA ILE A 76 -7.94 4.83 18.35
C ILE A 76 -8.34 4.40 16.94
N ASP A 77 -8.24 5.29 15.95
CA ASP A 77 -8.48 4.98 14.52
C ASP A 77 -7.57 3.83 14.04
N CYS A 78 -6.29 3.85 14.42
CA CYS A 78 -5.37 2.76 14.12
C CYS A 78 -5.79 1.43 14.79
N ALA A 79 -6.25 1.48 16.05
CA ALA A 79 -6.75 0.29 16.76
C ALA A 79 -8.03 -0.26 16.12
N ASN A 80 -8.99 0.61 15.77
CA ASN A 80 -10.22 0.26 15.05
C ASN A 80 -9.90 -0.41 13.72
N THR A 81 -8.92 0.13 12.98
CA THR A 81 -8.44 -0.46 11.71
C THR A 81 -7.90 -1.87 11.92
N LEU A 82 -7.15 -2.12 13.00
CA LEU A 82 -6.66 -3.47 13.31
C LEU A 82 -7.80 -4.43 13.67
N ILE A 83 -8.79 -3.97 14.43
CA ILE A 83 -9.96 -4.79 14.75
C ILE A 83 -10.72 -5.14 13.46
N ALA A 84 -10.94 -4.16 12.58
CA ALA A 84 -11.57 -4.39 11.29
C ALA A 84 -10.75 -5.36 10.41
N ASP A 85 -9.42 -5.22 10.37
CA ASP A 85 -8.54 -6.14 9.63
C ASP A 85 -8.54 -7.55 10.20
N SER A 86 -8.65 -7.70 11.53
CA SER A 86 -8.80 -9.02 12.16
C SER A 86 -10.08 -9.71 11.69
N ALA A 87 -11.19 -8.95 11.60
CA ALA A 87 -12.45 -9.45 11.05
C ALA A 87 -12.30 -9.81 9.56
N ARG A 88 -11.62 -8.99 8.75
CA ARG A 88 -11.33 -9.30 7.33
C ARG A 88 -10.53 -10.59 7.18
N LEU A 89 -9.49 -10.77 8.01
CA LEU A 89 -8.65 -11.97 7.98
C LEU A 89 -9.44 -13.21 8.38
N ALA A 90 -10.27 -13.13 9.42
CA ALA A 90 -11.12 -14.23 9.87
C ALA A 90 -12.20 -14.60 8.84
N LEU A 91 -12.83 -13.60 8.22
CA LEU A 91 -13.97 -13.82 7.31
C LEU A 91 -13.55 -14.14 5.88
N ALA A 92 -12.47 -13.53 5.39
CA ALA A 92 -12.09 -13.50 3.97
C ALA A 92 -10.60 -13.78 3.70
N GLY A 93 -9.87 -14.38 4.64
CA GLY A 93 -8.42 -14.62 4.54
C GLY A 93 -7.91 -15.15 3.18
N PRO A 94 -8.51 -16.19 2.58
CA PRO A 94 -8.10 -16.69 1.26
C PRO A 94 -8.29 -15.67 0.13
N ALA A 95 -9.44 -14.99 0.09
CA ALA A 95 -9.73 -13.96 -0.91
C ALA A 95 -8.77 -12.77 -0.77
N LEU A 96 -8.47 -12.40 0.48
CA LEU A 96 -7.56 -11.31 0.81
C LEU A 96 -6.13 -11.60 0.34
N LYS A 97 -5.64 -12.84 0.48
CA LYS A 97 -4.33 -13.27 -0.08
C LYS A 97 -4.29 -13.15 -1.61
N VAL A 98 -5.36 -13.52 -2.30
CA VAL A 98 -5.45 -13.41 -3.77
C VAL A 98 -5.46 -11.95 -4.20
N ALA A 99 -6.27 -11.11 -3.54
CA ALA A 99 -6.36 -9.68 -3.82
C ALA A 99 -5.00 -8.98 -3.63
N HIS A 100 -4.31 -9.22 -2.51
CA HIS A 100 -2.96 -8.69 -2.27
C HIS A 100 -1.94 -9.15 -3.32
N ARG A 101 -2.01 -10.42 -3.75
CA ARG A 101 -1.11 -10.93 -4.79
C ARG A 101 -1.35 -10.25 -6.13
N LYS A 102 -2.63 -10.07 -6.52
CA LYS A 102 -2.99 -9.37 -7.76
C LYS A 102 -2.57 -7.90 -7.71
N ASP A 103 -2.70 -7.24 -6.56
CA ASP A 103 -2.31 -5.85 -6.37
C ASP A 103 -0.79 -5.64 -6.42
N GLN A 104 -0.03 -6.55 -5.79
CA GLN A 104 1.43 -6.59 -5.92
C GLN A 104 1.84 -6.80 -7.38
N GLN A 105 1.20 -7.73 -8.08
CA GLN A 105 1.45 -7.95 -9.50
C GLN A 105 1.14 -6.71 -10.34
N CYS A 106 0.04 -6.00 -10.05
CA CYS A 106 -0.29 -4.75 -10.74
C CYS A 106 0.76 -3.67 -10.48
N THR A 107 1.19 -3.51 -9.23
CA THR A 107 2.24 -2.55 -8.85
C THR A 107 3.57 -2.87 -9.54
N GLU A 108 3.95 -4.16 -9.61
CA GLU A 108 5.13 -4.61 -10.35
C GLU A 108 5.01 -4.30 -11.85
N MET A 109 3.86 -4.56 -12.48
CA MET A 109 3.65 -4.27 -13.90
C MET A 109 3.67 -2.76 -14.20
N LEU A 110 3.11 -1.94 -13.30
CA LEU A 110 3.16 -0.48 -13.41
C LEU A 110 4.60 0.03 -13.31
N GLY A 111 5.38 -0.48 -12.35
CA GLY A 111 6.80 -0.15 -12.23
C GLY A 111 7.58 -0.50 -13.48
N LEU A 112 7.40 -1.72 -14.01
CA LEU A 112 8.02 -2.13 -15.26
C LEU A 112 7.61 -1.25 -16.44
N ALA A 113 6.33 -0.89 -16.56
CA ALA A 113 5.85 -0.02 -17.64
C ALA A 113 6.47 1.38 -17.56
N SER A 114 6.57 1.96 -16.36
CA SER A 114 7.23 3.24 -16.11
C SER A 114 8.72 3.18 -16.47
N ASP A 115 9.43 2.17 -15.98
CA ASP A 115 10.85 1.97 -16.26
C ASP A 115 11.11 1.88 -17.78
N LEU A 116 10.23 1.19 -18.52
CA LEU A 116 10.28 1.06 -19.97
C LEU A 116 9.90 2.36 -20.70
N ALA A 117 8.96 3.15 -20.19
CA ALA A 117 8.56 4.43 -20.76
C ALA A 117 9.67 5.46 -20.69
N GLU A 118 10.42 5.48 -19.59
CA GLU A 118 11.53 6.38 -19.36
C GLU A 118 12.82 5.93 -20.06
N GLY A 119 12.81 4.77 -20.74
CA GLY A 119 13.99 4.18 -21.35
C GLY A 119 15.06 3.81 -20.33
N MET A 120 14.68 3.65 -19.06
CA MET A 120 15.62 3.25 -18.03
C MET A 120 16.14 1.85 -18.36
N HIS A 121 17.46 1.67 -18.27
CA HIS A 121 18.07 0.35 -18.47
C HIS A 121 17.92 -0.55 -17.24
N ARG A 122 17.38 -0.05 -16.13
CA ARG A 122 17.28 -0.79 -14.88
C ARG A 122 15.85 -0.79 -14.36
N SER A 123 15.38 -1.95 -13.93
CA SER A 123 14.09 -2.09 -13.30
C SER A 123 14.12 -1.60 -11.85
N SER A 124 13.23 -0.67 -11.52
CA SER A 124 12.92 -0.24 -10.16
C SER A 124 11.82 -1.11 -9.52
N ALA A 125 11.08 -1.87 -10.34
CA ALA A 125 10.02 -2.77 -9.89
C ALA A 125 10.58 -3.87 -8.96
N THR A 126 10.28 -3.72 -7.67
CA THR A 126 10.64 -4.70 -6.65
C THR A 126 9.45 -5.61 -6.38
N ALA A 127 9.67 -6.92 -6.45
CA ALA A 127 8.68 -7.91 -6.04
C ALA A 127 8.63 -8.01 -4.51
N GLN A 128 8.22 -6.93 -3.84
CA GLN A 128 8.07 -6.95 -2.39
C GLN A 128 6.76 -7.66 -2.03
N ARG A 129 6.86 -8.97 -1.84
CA ARG A 129 5.74 -9.84 -1.47
C ARG A 129 5.49 -9.81 0.03
N THR A 130 5.00 -8.69 0.54
CA THR A 130 4.57 -8.61 1.93
C THR A 130 3.22 -9.32 2.07
N SER A 131 3.13 -10.31 2.94
CA SER A 131 1.86 -11.00 3.16
C SER A 131 0.91 -10.10 3.97
N PRO A 132 -0.41 -10.21 3.78
CA PRO A 132 -1.37 -9.46 4.57
C PRO A 132 -1.27 -9.77 6.07
N GLN A 133 -0.89 -10.99 6.44
CA GLN A 133 -0.64 -11.36 7.84
C GLN A 133 0.56 -10.59 8.42
N MET A 134 1.63 -10.39 7.63
CA MET A 134 2.77 -9.60 8.08
C MET A 134 2.39 -8.13 8.29
N LEU A 135 1.64 -7.53 7.35
CA LEU A 135 1.17 -6.14 7.50
C LEU A 135 0.29 -5.96 8.74
N TYR A 136 -0.62 -6.90 9.00
CA TYR A 136 -1.43 -6.92 10.22
C TYR A 136 -0.55 -7.07 11.46
N PHE A 137 0.37 -8.04 11.47
CA PHE A 137 1.27 -8.29 12.59
C PHE A 137 2.13 -7.07 12.94
N PHE A 138 2.76 -6.43 11.95
CA PHE A 138 3.52 -5.21 12.17
C PHE A 138 2.64 -4.07 12.68
N GLY A 139 1.42 -3.94 12.15
CA GLY A 139 0.44 -2.99 12.67
C GLY A 139 0.10 -3.24 14.14
N CYS A 140 -0.13 -4.49 14.54
CA CYS A 140 -0.37 -4.87 15.93
C CYS A 140 0.81 -4.54 16.84
N VAL A 141 2.03 -4.96 16.46
CA VAL A 141 3.24 -4.69 17.25
C VAL A 141 3.46 -3.19 17.43
N ALA A 142 3.34 -2.43 16.34
CA ALA A 142 3.51 -0.98 16.39
C ALA A 142 2.42 -0.31 17.23
N THR A 143 1.17 -0.76 17.12
CA THR A 143 0.06 -0.23 17.94
C THR A 143 0.29 -0.50 19.42
N LEU A 144 0.58 -1.75 19.79
CA LEU A 144 0.85 -2.13 21.17
C LEU A 144 2.02 -1.33 21.75
N PHE A 145 3.11 -1.19 20.98
CA PHE A 145 4.25 -0.38 21.37
C PHE A 145 3.87 1.09 21.59
N MET A 146 3.09 1.68 20.69
CA MET A 146 2.68 3.07 20.78
C MET A 146 1.72 3.33 21.94
N PHE A 147 0.77 2.44 22.21
CA PHE A 147 -0.08 2.53 23.41
C PHE A 147 0.77 2.41 24.69
N ALA A 148 1.72 1.47 24.72
CA ALA A 148 2.62 1.29 25.86
C ALA A 148 3.56 2.49 26.07
N PHE A 149 3.94 3.20 25.00
CA PHE A 149 4.74 4.42 25.09
C PHE A 149 3.92 5.64 25.53
N MET A 150 2.67 5.75 25.04
CA MET A 150 1.77 6.86 25.36
C MET A 150 1.29 6.84 26.80
N LEU A 151 0.98 5.66 27.36
CA LEU A 151 0.44 5.55 28.72
C LEU A 151 1.35 6.20 29.79
N PRO A 152 2.67 5.90 29.84
CA PRO A 152 3.60 6.47 30.80
C PRO A 152 4.11 7.85 30.41
N GLY A 153 4.23 8.12 29.10
CA GLY A 153 4.66 9.42 28.59
C GLY A 153 3.63 10.51 28.78
N ALA A 154 2.38 10.13 29.12
CA ALA A 154 1.28 11.05 29.18
C ALA A 154 1.55 12.28 30.10
N PRO A 155 1.87 12.10 31.39
CA PRO A 155 2.01 13.23 32.33
C PRO A 155 3.10 14.24 31.92
N HIS A 156 4.18 13.77 31.29
CA HIS A 156 5.30 14.60 30.86
C HIS A 156 5.00 15.49 29.65
N LEU A 157 3.98 15.15 28.88
CA LEU A 157 3.51 15.96 27.75
C LEU A 157 2.47 17.00 28.18
N GLY A 158 2.33 17.25 29.50
CA GLY A 158 1.31 18.15 30.06
C GLY A 158 -0.08 17.53 30.08
N ILE A 159 -0.18 16.20 30.01
CA ILE A 159 -1.46 15.48 29.94
C ILE A 159 -2.03 15.38 31.35
N GLY A 160 -2.79 16.40 31.70
CA GLY A 160 -3.75 16.37 32.80
C GLY A 160 -4.86 15.36 32.48
N GLN A 161 -4.56 14.08 32.65
CA GLN A 161 -5.51 12.98 32.79
C GLN A 161 -6.18 12.53 31.47
N TRP A 162 -5.97 11.25 31.11
CA TRP A 162 -6.87 10.47 30.25
C TRP A 162 -8.37 10.64 30.57
N ARG A 163 -8.67 11.11 31.78
CA ARG A 163 -9.99 11.55 32.20
C ARG A 163 -10.57 12.67 31.34
N GLU A 164 -9.79 13.61 30.83
CA GLU A 164 -10.28 14.66 29.91
C GLU A 164 -10.68 14.06 28.55
N LEU A 165 -9.91 13.10 28.04
CA LEU A 165 -10.26 12.33 26.83
C LEU A 165 -11.58 11.57 27.01
N LEU A 166 -11.77 10.93 28.18
CA LEU A 166 -12.99 10.19 28.50
C LEU A 166 -14.16 11.09 28.92
N ALA A 167 -13.88 12.33 29.31
CA ALA A 167 -14.89 13.32 29.67
C ALA A 167 -15.48 14.01 28.43
N ASP A 168 -14.75 14.05 27.31
CA ASP A 168 -15.30 14.49 26.03
C ASP A 168 -16.29 13.41 25.52
N PRO A 169 -17.61 13.68 25.52
CA PRO A 169 -18.60 12.70 25.11
C PRO A 169 -18.48 12.37 23.62
N PHE A 170 -17.95 13.27 22.78
CA PHE A 170 -17.89 13.05 21.33
C PHE A 170 -16.85 12.00 20.96
N ILE A 171 -15.73 11.91 21.68
CA ILE A 171 -14.64 11.00 21.31
C ILE A 171 -15.06 9.52 21.39
N PRO A 172 -15.66 9.02 22.49
CA PRO A 172 -16.14 7.64 22.56
C PRO A 172 -17.21 7.34 21.51
N TRP A 173 -18.12 8.28 21.24
CA TRP A 173 -19.16 8.09 20.23
C TRP A 173 -18.60 8.07 18.80
N LEU A 174 -17.67 8.96 18.48
CA LEU A 174 -16.98 8.97 17.20
C LEU A 174 -16.13 7.69 17.03
N ALA A 175 -15.44 7.26 18.08
CA ALA A 175 -14.62 6.05 18.08
C ALA A 175 -15.49 4.80 17.86
N LEU A 176 -16.65 4.74 18.52
CA LEU A 176 -17.61 3.64 18.36
C LEU A 176 -18.25 3.67 16.96
N ALA A 177 -18.65 4.84 16.47
CA ALA A 177 -19.22 4.99 15.13
C ALA A 177 -18.21 4.57 14.07
N ASP A 178 -16.97 5.02 14.18
CA ASP A 178 -15.86 4.61 13.32
C ASP A 178 -15.62 3.10 13.38
N LEU A 179 -15.54 2.51 14.59
CA LEU A 179 -15.39 1.06 14.77
C LEU A 179 -16.52 0.29 14.08
N VAL A 180 -17.78 0.70 14.27
CA VAL A 180 -18.95 0.07 13.66
C VAL A 180 -18.92 0.19 12.14
N LEU A 181 -18.56 1.35 11.59
CA LEU A 181 -18.43 1.56 10.16
C LEU A 181 -17.31 0.71 9.55
N GLN A 182 -16.14 0.67 10.18
CA GLN A 182 -14.99 -0.09 9.70
C GLN A 182 -15.24 -1.60 9.77
N THR A 183 -15.76 -2.09 10.90
CA THR A 183 -16.09 -3.52 11.09
C THR A 183 -17.28 -3.94 10.23
N GLY A 184 -18.31 -3.11 10.09
CA GLY A 184 -19.43 -3.33 9.19
C GLY A 184 -18.98 -3.44 7.73
N ARG A 185 -18.09 -2.54 7.29
CA ARG A 185 -17.48 -2.61 5.95
C ARG A 185 -16.63 -3.87 5.78
N ALA A 186 -15.85 -4.25 6.79
CA ALA A 186 -15.07 -5.49 6.79
C ALA A 186 -15.96 -6.75 6.70
N ALA A 187 -17.05 -6.78 7.47
CA ALA A 187 -18.02 -7.86 7.48
C ALA A 187 -18.75 -7.96 6.13
N TYR A 188 -19.22 -6.82 5.59
CA TYR A 188 -19.82 -6.76 4.26
C TYR A 188 -18.87 -7.27 3.18
N ALA A 189 -17.62 -6.79 3.18
CA ALA A 189 -16.59 -7.28 2.27
C ALA A 189 -16.40 -8.80 2.42
N GLY A 190 -16.39 -9.32 3.65
CA GLY A 190 -16.30 -10.76 3.92
C GLY A 190 -17.51 -11.57 3.44
N MET A 191 -18.72 -11.04 3.57
CA MET A 191 -19.94 -11.68 3.06
C MET A 191 -19.93 -11.72 1.53
N VAL A 192 -19.61 -10.59 0.88
CA VAL A 192 -19.41 -10.53 -0.57
C VAL A 192 -18.31 -11.51 -0.99
N ALA A 193 -17.23 -11.62 -0.20
CA ALA A 193 -16.13 -12.54 -0.44
C ALA A 193 -16.60 -13.98 -0.58
N ARG A 194 -17.43 -14.40 0.38
CA ARG A 194 -17.95 -15.76 0.50
C ARG A 194 -19.03 -16.08 -0.55
N GLY A 195 -19.81 -15.08 -0.96
CA GLY A 195 -20.85 -15.25 -1.98
C GLY A 195 -20.34 -15.27 -3.42
N GLY A 196 -19.15 -14.71 -3.69
CA GLY A 196 -18.57 -14.73 -5.04
C GLY A 196 -17.89 -16.06 -5.39
N LYS A 197 -17.84 -16.36 -6.70
CA LYS A 197 -17.08 -17.52 -7.21
C LYS A 197 -15.61 -17.39 -6.77
N ARG A 198 -14.99 -18.50 -6.34
CA ARG A 198 -13.54 -18.56 -6.06
C ARG A 198 -12.77 -18.07 -7.30
N GLY A 199 -11.97 -17.02 -7.14
CA GLY A 199 -11.23 -16.37 -8.23
C GLY A 199 -11.88 -15.09 -8.80
N SER A 200 -13.08 -14.73 -8.33
CA SER A 200 -13.73 -13.46 -8.67
C SER A 200 -12.88 -12.25 -8.25
N ASN A 201 -13.09 -11.11 -8.92
CA ASN A 201 -12.33 -9.87 -8.72
C ASN A 201 -12.69 -9.14 -7.41
N GLN A 202 -12.72 -9.87 -6.30
CA GLN A 202 -13.02 -9.30 -5.00
C GLN A 202 -11.82 -8.52 -4.49
N ARG A 203 -12.03 -7.23 -4.30
CA ARG A 203 -11.03 -6.26 -3.89
C ARG A 203 -11.10 -6.06 -2.37
N ILE A 204 -10.47 -6.96 -1.63
CA ILE A 204 -10.43 -6.91 -0.17
C ILE A 204 -8.98 -6.79 0.27
N PHE A 205 -8.71 -5.80 1.11
CA PHE A 205 -7.35 -5.41 1.47
C PHE A 205 -7.23 -5.21 2.97
N VAL A 206 -6.00 -5.30 3.44
CA VAL A 206 -5.61 -4.97 4.81
C VAL A 206 -5.25 -3.50 4.81
N GLU A 207 -5.82 -2.74 5.73
CA GLU A 207 -5.66 -1.28 5.81
C GLU A 207 -4.58 -0.89 6.83
N SER A 208 -4.19 -1.80 7.72
CA SER A 208 -3.18 -1.63 8.76
C SER A 208 -1.79 -1.25 8.23
N GLY A 209 -1.51 -1.43 6.94
CA GLY A 209 -0.27 -0.97 6.33
C GLY A 209 -0.08 0.55 6.46
N SER A 210 -1.18 1.31 6.42
CA SER A 210 -1.12 2.77 6.61
C SER A 210 -0.79 3.16 8.06
N ASN A 211 -1.20 2.35 9.04
CA ASN A 211 -0.89 2.56 10.45
C ASN A 211 0.62 2.47 10.71
N VAL A 212 1.32 1.55 10.04
CA VAL A 212 2.77 1.39 10.19
C VAL A 212 3.49 2.69 9.80
N LEU A 213 3.10 3.32 8.69
CA LEU A 213 3.67 4.59 8.26
C LEU A 213 3.37 5.72 9.26
N LEU A 214 2.16 5.76 9.80
CA LEU A 214 1.80 6.72 10.85
C LEU A 214 2.69 6.55 12.08
N TYR A 215 2.87 5.31 12.56
CA TYR A 215 3.70 5.04 13.73
C TYR A 215 5.17 5.36 13.50
N VAL A 216 5.71 5.02 12.34
CA VAL A 216 7.08 5.42 11.96
C VAL A 216 7.20 6.94 11.95
N GLY A 217 6.21 7.64 11.39
CA GLY A 217 6.17 9.11 11.40
C GLY A 217 6.15 9.70 12.81
N VAL A 218 5.31 9.16 13.70
CA VAL A 218 5.27 9.60 15.11
C VAL A 218 6.61 9.36 15.79
N LEU A 219 7.20 8.17 15.65
CA LEU A 219 8.50 7.85 16.27
C LEU A 219 9.64 8.71 15.74
N MET A 220 9.67 8.97 14.43
CA MET A 220 10.69 9.84 13.82
C MET A 220 10.57 11.30 14.27
N LEU A 221 9.35 11.75 14.61
CA LEU A 221 9.07 13.14 14.96
C LEU A 221 8.86 13.35 16.46
N ILE A 222 9.02 12.31 17.28
CA ILE A 222 8.77 12.37 18.73
C ILE A 222 9.69 13.31 19.49
N TRP A 223 10.85 13.64 18.91
CA TRP A 223 11.74 14.65 19.45
C TRP A 223 11.11 16.06 19.43
N LEU A 224 10.18 16.35 18.51
CA LEU A 224 9.49 17.65 18.46
C LEU A 224 8.74 17.94 19.76
N PRO A 225 7.80 17.09 20.21
CA PRO A 225 7.10 17.36 21.47
C PRO A 225 8.03 17.31 22.69
N ILE A 226 9.10 16.52 22.66
CA ILE A 226 10.10 16.50 23.75
C ILE A 226 10.80 17.86 23.89
N ASN A 227 11.15 18.53 22.78
CA ASN A 227 11.91 19.77 22.80
C ASN A 227 11.02 21.04 22.84
N PHE A 228 9.83 20.99 22.25
CA PHE A 228 8.95 22.15 22.06
C PHE A 228 7.57 22.02 22.74
N GLY A 229 7.36 20.98 23.55
CA GLY A 229 6.12 20.75 24.28
C GLY A 229 4.89 20.67 23.37
N ALA A 230 3.84 21.43 23.73
CA ALA A 230 2.58 21.46 22.98
C ALA A 230 2.74 21.94 21.52
N LEU A 231 3.60 22.93 21.28
CA LEU A 231 3.90 23.39 19.92
C LEU A 231 4.55 22.27 19.10
N GLY A 232 5.46 21.52 19.71
CA GLY A 232 6.09 20.35 19.11
C GLY A 232 5.08 19.25 18.73
N MET A 233 4.07 19.01 19.57
CA MET A 233 2.97 18.09 19.23
C MET A 233 2.18 18.56 18.00
N VAL A 234 1.83 19.85 17.93
CA VAL A 234 1.12 20.42 16.77
C VAL A 234 1.95 20.28 15.50
N LEU A 235 3.25 20.60 15.55
CA LEU A 235 4.16 20.47 14.41
C LEU A 235 4.31 19.02 13.94
N MET A 236 4.44 18.08 14.88
CA MET A 236 4.48 16.65 14.59
C MET A 236 3.20 16.20 13.88
N LEU A 237 2.03 16.54 14.43
CA LEU A 237 0.73 16.19 13.85
C LEU A 237 0.54 16.85 12.48
N ALA A 238 0.95 18.11 12.32
CA ALA A 238 0.89 18.82 11.05
C ALA A 238 1.75 18.13 9.98
N ALA A 239 2.99 17.77 10.31
CA ALA A 239 3.88 17.07 9.39
C ALA A 239 3.32 15.71 8.98
N ILE A 240 2.86 14.89 9.93
CA ILE A 240 2.28 13.56 9.65
C ILE A 240 1.06 13.69 8.74
N ASN A 241 0.15 14.60 9.05
CA ASN A 241 -1.06 14.75 8.27
C ASN A 241 -0.80 15.37 6.90
N LEU A 242 0.15 16.31 6.77
CA LEU A 242 0.57 16.86 5.48
C LEU A 242 1.13 15.77 4.57
N VAL A 243 1.96 14.86 5.12
CA VAL A 243 2.49 13.71 4.38
C VAL A 243 1.36 12.77 3.96
N ARG A 244 0.40 12.45 4.86
CA ARG A 244 -0.75 11.60 4.51
C ARG A 244 -1.63 12.24 3.43
N PHE A 245 -1.91 13.53 3.55
CA PHE A 245 -2.70 14.29 2.59
C PHE A 245 -1.99 14.38 1.23
N GLY A 246 -0.70 14.76 1.25
CA GLY A 246 0.13 14.83 0.04
C GLY A 246 0.25 13.49 -0.67
N PHE A 247 0.47 12.40 0.08
CA PHE A 247 0.51 11.06 -0.49
C PHE A 247 -0.86 10.62 -1.03
N GLY A 248 -1.95 10.93 -0.32
CA GLY A 248 -3.31 10.66 -0.78
C GLY A 248 -3.61 11.38 -2.10
N LEU A 249 -3.34 12.68 -2.18
CA LEU A 249 -3.51 13.46 -3.41
C LEU A 249 -2.58 12.98 -4.54
N TYR A 250 -1.33 12.68 -4.23
CA TYR A 250 -0.39 12.11 -5.18
C TYR A 250 -0.91 10.78 -5.75
N ALA A 251 -1.32 9.85 -4.89
CA ALA A 251 -1.88 8.57 -5.32
C ALA A 251 -3.16 8.74 -6.15
N TRP A 252 -4.00 9.71 -5.78
CA TRP A 252 -5.22 10.05 -6.50
C TRP A 252 -4.95 10.53 -7.94
N TRP A 253 -3.92 11.38 -8.10
CA TRP A 253 -3.50 11.94 -9.38
C TRP A 253 -2.66 10.95 -10.21
N TYR A 254 -1.75 10.22 -9.58
CA TYR A 254 -0.78 9.34 -10.24
C TYR A 254 -1.42 8.08 -10.83
N MET A 255 -2.35 7.44 -10.12
CA MET A 255 -2.95 6.18 -10.59
C MET A 255 -3.57 6.21 -12.00
N PRO A 256 -4.37 7.22 -12.40
CA PRO A 256 -4.88 7.27 -13.76
C PRO A 256 -3.78 7.47 -14.82
N VAL A 257 -2.69 8.17 -14.48
CA VAL A 257 -1.55 8.39 -15.39
C VAL A 257 -0.79 7.08 -15.60
N ALA A 258 -0.39 6.43 -14.50
CA ALA A 258 0.33 5.16 -14.54
C ALA A 258 -0.45 4.04 -15.27
N MET A 259 -1.78 4.01 -15.12
CA MET A 259 -2.62 3.08 -15.88
C MET A 259 -2.58 3.31 -17.40
N ARG A 260 -2.58 4.57 -17.85
CA ARG A 260 -2.49 4.91 -19.27
C ARG A 260 -1.13 4.52 -19.83
N GLU A 261 -0.07 4.74 -19.08
CA GLU A 261 1.28 4.34 -19.45
C GLU A 261 1.38 2.82 -19.58
N LEU A 262 0.86 2.06 -18.61
CA LEU A 262 0.79 0.60 -18.70
C LEU A 262 0.04 0.13 -19.94
N ALA A 263 -1.12 0.73 -20.26
CA ALA A 263 -1.88 0.41 -21.46
C ALA A 263 -1.07 0.68 -22.74
N THR A 264 -0.44 1.86 -22.83
CA THR A 264 0.36 2.26 -23.98
C THR A 264 1.57 1.33 -24.19
N GLN A 265 2.25 0.96 -23.11
CA GLN A 265 3.39 0.06 -23.19
C GLN A 265 2.99 -1.38 -23.51
N LEU A 266 1.82 -1.82 -23.03
CA LEU A 266 1.26 -3.10 -23.41
C LEU A 266 0.93 -3.15 -24.90
N GLU A 267 0.30 -2.10 -25.44
CA GLU A 267 0.02 -1.97 -26.88
C GLU A 267 1.30 -2.00 -27.70
N ARG A 268 2.35 -1.28 -27.30
CA ARG A 268 3.67 -1.33 -27.96
C ARG A 268 4.29 -2.73 -27.87
N ALA A 269 4.22 -3.37 -26.71
CA ALA A 269 4.78 -4.70 -26.51
C ALA A 269 4.07 -5.75 -27.36
N LEU A 270 2.74 -5.66 -27.50
CA LEU A 270 1.93 -6.57 -28.30
C LEU A 270 2.04 -6.28 -29.81
N GLY A 271 2.07 -5.01 -30.21
CA GLY A 271 2.24 -4.58 -31.61
C GLY A 271 3.64 -4.79 -32.17
N ALA A 272 4.69 -4.67 -31.34
CA ALA A 272 6.04 -5.07 -31.73
C ALA A 272 6.18 -6.59 -31.95
N GLY A 273 5.29 -7.41 -31.36
CA GLY A 273 5.22 -8.84 -31.58
C GLY A 273 4.73 -9.22 -32.99
N SER A 274 3.98 -8.35 -33.67
CA SER A 274 3.58 -8.54 -35.09
C SER A 274 4.60 -7.97 -36.09
N ALA A 275 5.65 -7.30 -35.61
CA ALA A 275 6.70 -6.69 -36.42
C ALA A 275 8.07 -7.35 -36.21
N HIS A 276 8.09 -8.65 -35.88
CA HIS A 276 9.26 -9.49 -36.14
C HIS A 276 9.04 -10.17 -37.50
N PRO A 277 9.47 -9.56 -38.62
CA PRO A 277 9.65 -10.31 -39.84
C PRO A 277 10.77 -11.32 -39.59
N GLY A 278 10.60 -12.54 -40.06
CA GLY A 278 11.74 -13.39 -40.35
C GLY A 278 12.74 -12.57 -41.16
N GLY A 279 13.95 -12.47 -40.65
CA GLY A 279 15.02 -11.68 -41.23
C GLY A 279 16.36 -12.33 -40.89
N ASP A 280 16.79 -13.18 -41.83
CA ASP A 280 18.17 -13.56 -42.10
C ASP A 280 19.00 -14.20 -40.97
N SER A 281 18.79 -15.49 -40.78
CA SER A 281 19.95 -16.40 -40.80
C SER A 281 20.24 -16.76 -42.26
N GLY A 282 20.82 -15.80 -42.98
CA GLY A 282 21.43 -16.00 -44.27
C GLY A 282 22.56 -17.02 -44.15
N ASP A 283 22.40 -18.13 -44.86
CA ASP A 283 23.37 -18.65 -45.81
C ASP A 283 24.86 -18.51 -45.40
N LEU A 284 25.29 -19.35 -44.45
CA LEU A 284 26.69 -19.76 -44.35
C LEU A 284 26.85 -21.16 -44.95
N SER A 285 26.92 -21.17 -46.28
CA SER A 285 28.01 -21.79 -47.03
C SER A 285 28.43 -23.22 -46.64
N ARG A 286 28.00 -24.16 -47.49
CA ARG A 286 28.86 -25.14 -48.19
C ARG A 286 30.01 -25.76 -47.37
N THR A 287 29.78 -26.94 -46.82
CA THR A 287 30.81 -27.97 -46.69
C THR A 287 30.95 -28.73 -48.03
N PRO A 288 32.11 -28.72 -48.70
CA PRO A 288 32.35 -29.61 -49.82
C PRO A 288 32.75 -31.01 -49.34
N ALA A 289 32.46 -31.96 -50.20
CA ALA A 289 32.66 -33.39 -50.04
C ALA A 289 34.06 -33.81 -49.59
N THR A 290 34.11 -34.71 -48.60
CA THR A 290 35.24 -35.59 -48.36
C THR A 290 35.27 -36.69 -49.42
N GLY A 291 36.25 -36.63 -50.32
CA GLY A 291 36.67 -37.70 -51.22
C GLY A 291 38.19 -37.69 -51.37
N CYS A 292 38.78 -38.89 -51.57
CA CYS A 292 40.19 -39.28 -51.53
C CYS A 292 40.71 -39.56 -50.10
N GLY A 293 41.25 -40.73 -49.77
CA GLY A 293 41.84 -41.80 -50.59
C GLY A 293 43.30 -41.96 -50.18
N ASN A 294 43.59 -43.01 -49.42
CA ASN A 294 44.82 -43.82 -49.43
C ASN A 294 44.56 -45.10 -48.65
#